data_AF-A0A8D8G7C1-F1
#
_entry.id   AF-A0A8D8G7C1-F1
#
_cell.length_a   1.000
_cell.length_b   1.000
_cell.length_c   1.000
_cell.angle_alpha   90.00
_cell.angle_beta   90.00
_cell.angle_gamma   90.00
#
_symmetry.space_group_name_H-M   'P 1'
#
loop_
_entity.id
_entity.type
_entity.pdbx_description
1 polymer ?
#
loop_
_entity_poly.entity_id
_entity_poly.type
_entity_poly.pdbx_seq_one_letter_code
_entity_poly.pdbx_strand_id
1 'polypeptide(L)'
;MCKTDVEGGFLVEFLVQIPVSNESIPQLANQYPLHIAIGAGAFTNVETLLNLPNTNANVLWKKQTPLMLLFKVTKAENFPLVMKLVYLLASKQADINIGDYTKHPLSVVCGLTTITDAQKHELLTLCFELFKCDVDSFFNGQARRDVTALLPDFVFATKRAEISLEMMKSLLLAGIEDMFIDELDEFIQTRRNSTNELAELLMLASSKGRSQGVEAILSKSANNEELIKQIDKLSKVLKIVCSKGYPQVLELFLLYISQPAVFNERPLALTCVQRLYRARSAELEECLGMLLVDPRVSIELCDHLGRTALNFARQHEMNQEVFSIVDNEAKSLIRE
;
A
#
# COMPACT_ATOMS: atom_id res chain seq x y z
N MET A 1 -29.73 -8.27 37.41
CA MET A 1 -29.18 -6.91 37.64
C MET A 1 -29.00 -6.18 36.33
N CYS A 2 -28.11 -6.60 35.43
CA CYS A 2 -27.93 -5.88 34.15
C CYS A 2 -29.17 -5.85 33.22
N LYS A 3 -30.14 -6.76 33.40
CA LYS A 3 -31.33 -6.90 32.51
C LYS A 3 -32.50 -5.94 32.78
N THR A 4 -32.47 -5.23 33.90
CA THR A 4 -33.56 -4.33 34.32
C THR A 4 -32.91 -3.04 34.76
N ASP A 5 -33.41 -1.89 34.32
CA ASP A 5 -32.93 -0.61 34.88
C ASP A 5 -33.15 -0.63 36.39
N VAL A 6 -32.05 -0.53 37.13
CA VAL A 6 -32.04 -0.38 38.58
C VAL A 6 -31.44 0.98 38.86
N GLU A 7 -31.78 1.60 40.00
CA GLU A 7 -31.12 2.84 40.41
C GLU A 7 -29.59 2.64 40.36
N GLY A 8 -28.89 3.46 39.57
CA GLY A 8 -27.48 3.25 39.22
C GLY A 8 -26.56 3.10 40.43
N GLY A 9 -26.92 3.66 41.59
CA GLY A 9 -26.19 3.50 42.85
C GLY A 9 -26.06 2.05 43.30
N PHE A 10 -27.11 1.24 43.17
CA PHE A 10 -27.09 -0.18 43.59
C PHE A 10 -26.17 -1.03 42.70
N LEU A 11 -26.13 -0.73 41.39
CA LEU A 11 -25.25 -1.44 40.46
C LEU A 11 -23.77 -1.12 40.74
N VAL A 12 -23.46 0.14 41.06
CA VAL A 12 -22.08 0.56 41.42
C VAL A 12 -21.62 -0.13 42.70
N GLU A 13 -22.43 -0.09 43.77
CA GLU A 13 -22.09 -0.73 45.04
C GLU A 13 -21.85 -2.24 44.88
N PHE A 14 -22.65 -2.91 44.05
CA PHE A 14 -22.48 -4.32 43.75
C PHE A 14 -21.19 -4.62 42.97
N LEU A 15 -20.86 -3.80 41.97
CA LEU A 15 -19.67 -3.99 41.13
C LEU A 15 -18.36 -3.64 41.84
N VAL A 16 -18.41 -2.81 42.88
CA VAL A 16 -17.27 -2.59 43.80
C VAL A 16 -16.93 -3.86 44.57
N GLN A 17 -17.94 -4.66 44.95
CA GLN A 17 -17.73 -5.91 45.68
C GLN A 17 -17.36 -7.08 44.78
N ILE A 18 -17.80 -7.07 43.51
CA ILE A 18 -17.49 -8.12 42.53
C ILE A 18 -17.18 -7.47 41.17
N PRO A 19 -15.90 -7.40 40.75
CA PRO A 19 -15.49 -6.67 39.55
C PRO A 19 -15.77 -7.43 38.24
N VAL A 20 -17.00 -7.90 38.03
CA VAL A 20 -17.43 -8.69 36.85
C VAL A 20 -17.60 -7.84 35.59
N SER A 21 -17.30 -6.53 35.64
CA SER A 21 -17.59 -5.56 34.56
C SER A 21 -17.06 -5.96 33.17
N ASN A 22 -15.94 -6.70 33.13
CA ASN A 22 -15.30 -7.17 31.89
C ASN A 22 -15.29 -8.69 31.74
N GLU A 23 -15.88 -9.44 32.68
CA GLU A 23 -15.87 -10.90 32.63
C GLU A 23 -17.15 -11.43 31.97
N SER A 24 -17.01 -12.48 31.18
CA SER A 24 -18.16 -13.18 30.60
C SER A 24 -18.90 -13.94 31.69
N ILE A 25 -20.23 -13.85 31.72
CA ILE A 25 -21.07 -14.56 32.70
C ILE A 25 -21.45 -15.94 32.14
N PRO A 26 -20.94 -17.05 32.70
CA PRO A 26 -21.18 -18.40 32.15
C PRO A 26 -22.65 -18.79 32.09
N GLN A 27 -23.41 -18.40 33.12
CA GLN A 27 -24.85 -18.69 33.24
C GLN A 27 -25.70 -17.94 32.18
N LEU A 28 -25.12 -16.97 31.47
CA LEU A 28 -25.78 -16.20 30.42
C LEU A 28 -25.11 -16.41 29.05
N ALA A 29 -24.70 -17.65 28.78
CA ALA A 29 -24.05 -18.03 27.52
C ALA A 29 -22.80 -17.17 27.22
N ASN A 30 -21.99 -16.95 28.26
CA ASN A 30 -20.75 -16.17 28.22
C ASN A 30 -20.95 -14.73 27.70
N GLN A 31 -22.11 -14.12 28.00
CA GLN A 31 -22.35 -12.71 27.71
C GLN A 31 -21.63 -11.81 28.72
N TYR A 32 -21.17 -10.65 28.26
CA TYR A 32 -20.61 -9.62 29.12
C TYR A 32 -21.72 -8.69 29.65
N PRO A 33 -21.51 -8.05 30.82
CA PRO A 33 -22.50 -7.13 31.41
C PRO A 33 -23.02 -6.06 30.44
N LEU A 34 -22.13 -5.48 29.62
CA LEU A 34 -22.51 -4.50 28.60
C LEU A 34 -23.47 -5.09 27.56
N HIS A 35 -23.17 -6.27 27.01
CA HIS A 35 -24.05 -6.91 26.02
C HIS A 35 -25.41 -7.28 26.62
N ILE A 36 -25.43 -7.72 27.89
CA ILE A 36 -26.66 -8.06 28.60
C ILE A 36 -27.53 -6.81 28.79
N ALA A 37 -26.93 -5.70 29.25
CA ALA A 37 -27.64 -4.47 29.50
C ALA A 37 -28.19 -3.84 28.22
N ILE A 38 -27.38 -3.80 27.16
CA ILE A 38 -27.80 -3.31 25.83
C ILE A 38 -28.91 -4.20 25.26
N GLY A 39 -28.73 -5.52 25.28
CA GLY A 39 -29.71 -6.48 24.76
C GLY A 39 -31.05 -6.45 25.50
N ALA A 40 -31.05 -6.05 26.78
CA ALA A 40 -32.25 -5.87 27.58
C ALA A 40 -32.87 -4.47 27.48
N GLY A 41 -32.20 -3.51 26.83
CA GLY A 41 -32.63 -2.10 26.78
C GLY A 41 -32.48 -1.35 28.11
N ALA A 42 -31.69 -1.87 29.04
CA ALA A 42 -31.43 -1.25 30.35
C ALA A 42 -30.34 -0.16 30.23
N PHE A 43 -30.65 0.94 29.53
CA PHE A 43 -29.69 1.96 29.13
C PHE A 43 -29.05 2.71 30.30
N THR A 44 -29.75 2.82 31.44
CA THR A 44 -29.20 3.43 32.65
C THR A 44 -28.06 2.58 33.22
N ASN A 45 -28.22 1.25 33.17
CA ASN A 45 -27.16 0.32 33.54
C ASN A 45 -25.98 0.36 32.55
N VAL A 46 -26.25 0.54 31.25
CA VAL A 46 -25.18 0.68 30.24
C VAL A 46 -24.33 1.92 30.55
N GLU A 47 -24.98 3.05 30.82
CA GLU A 47 -24.29 4.29 31.21
C GLU A 47 -23.43 4.07 32.47
N THR A 48 -24.00 3.43 33.49
CA THR A 48 -23.30 3.13 34.74
C THR A 48 -22.08 2.23 34.52
N LEU A 49 -22.24 1.17 33.73
CA LEU A 49 -21.14 0.25 33.38
C LEU A 49 -20.03 0.94 32.60
N LEU A 50 -20.39 1.81 31.65
CA LEU A 50 -19.42 2.56 30.87
C LEU A 50 -18.70 3.63 31.70
N ASN A 51 -19.29 4.15 32.77
CA ASN A 51 -18.61 5.11 33.66
C ASN A 51 -17.53 4.48 34.55
N LEU A 52 -17.45 3.15 34.64
CA LEU A 52 -16.38 2.49 35.40
C LEU A 52 -15.00 2.70 34.73
N PRO A 53 -13.92 2.78 35.52
CA PRO A 53 -12.60 3.17 35.02
C PRO A 53 -12.01 2.17 34.01
N ASN A 54 -12.25 0.87 34.20
CA ASN A 54 -11.60 -0.20 33.44
C ASN A 54 -12.49 -0.87 32.39
N THR A 55 -13.63 -0.28 32.02
CA THR A 55 -14.59 -0.92 31.12
C THR A 55 -14.04 -1.08 29.70
N ASN A 56 -14.02 -2.31 29.19
CA ASN A 56 -13.63 -2.61 27.82
C ASN A 56 -14.81 -2.41 26.86
N ALA A 57 -14.82 -1.26 26.16
CA ALA A 57 -15.87 -0.92 25.20
C ALA A 57 -15.82 -1.76 23.90
N ASN A 58 -14.76 -2.54 23.67
CA ASN A 58 -14.54 -3.36 22.47
C ASN A 58 -14.67 -4.86 22.73
N VAL A 59 -15.20 -5.25 23.88
CA VAL A 59 -15.37 -6.66 24.26
C VAL A 59 -16.27 -7.40 23.27
N LEU A 60 -15.87 -8.60 22.84
CA LEU A 60 -16.58 -9.34 21.79
C LEU A 60 -17.46 -10.45 22.38
N TRP A 61 -18.76 -10.39 22.11
CA TRP A 61 -19.69 -11.50 22.34
C TRP A 61 -20.36 -11.89 21.04
N LYS A 62 -20.26 -13.18 20.67
CA LYS A 62 -20.71 -13.68 19.35
C LYS A 62 -20.27 -12.76 18.21
N LYS A 63 -19.00 -12.33 18.26
CA LYS A 63 -18.36 -11.48 17.26
C LYS A 63 -18.91 -10.05 17.19
N GLN A 64 -19.67 -9.60 18.18
CA GLN A 64 -20.25 -8.25 18.22
C GLN A 64 -19.66 -7.45 19.37
N THR A 65 -19.29 -6.20 19.08
CA THR A 65 -18.98 -5.20 20.10
C THR A 65 -20.25 -4.67 20.76
N PRO A 66 -20.15 -4.06 21.97
CA PRO A 66 -21.23 -3.30 22.57
C PRO A 66 -21.82 -2.26 21.60
N LEU A 67 -20.97 -1.53 20.87
CA LEU A 67 -21.41 -0.53 19.89
C LEU A 67 -22.25 -1.15 18.76
N MET A 68 -21.79 -2.26 18.18
CA MET A 68 -22.54 -2.99 17.15
C MET A 68 -23.90 -3.48 17.65
N LEU A 69 -23.96 -4.01 18.87
CA LEU A 69 -25.21 -4.46 19.48
C LEU A 69 -26.15 -3.26 19.77
N LEU A 70 -25.61 -2.13 20.21
CA LEU A 70 -26.36 -0.90 20.48
C LEU A 70 -27.09 -0.41 19.23
N PHE A 71 -26.42 -0.39 18.07
CA PHE A 71 -27.07 -0.05 16.79
C PHE A 71 -28.22 -1.01 16.46
N LYS A 72 -28.06 -2.32 16.68
CA LYS A 72 -29.11 -3.31 16.39
C LYS A 72 -30.36 -3.16 17.26
N VAL A 73 -30.24 -2.66 18.50
CA VAL A 73 -31.38 -2.46 19.41
C VAL A 73 -31.96 -1.05 19.33
N THR A 74 -31.44 -0.20 18.45
CA THR A 74 -31.89 1.18 18.27
C THR A 74 -33.29 1.22 17.68
N LYS A 75 -34.15 2.04 18.26
CA LYS A 75 -35.55 2.27 17.88
C LYS A 75 -35.87 3.76 18.04
N ALA A 76 -36.90 4.26 17.37
CA ALA A 76 -37.28 5.67 17.46
C ALA A 76 -37.50 6.14 18.92
N GLU A 77 -38.08 5.29 19.77
CA GLU A 77 -38.38 5.58 21.19
C GLU A 77 -37.14 5.75 22.06
N ASN A 78 -36.06 5.01 21.77
CA ASN A 78 -34.83 5.02 22.58
C ASN A 78 -33.69 5.81 21.93
N PHE A 79 -33.96 6.46 20.79
CA PHE A 79 -32.95 7.14 19.98
C PHE A 79 -32.12 8.19 20.76
N PRO A 80 -32.72 9.07 21.58
CA PRO A 80 -31.92 10.05 22.34
C PRO A 80 -30.96 9.39 23.34
N LEU A 81 -31.37 8.27 23.95
CA LEU A 81 -30.53 7.51 24.88
C LEU A 81 -29.39 6.80 24.14
N VAL A 82 -29.69 6.22 22.98
CA VAL A 82 -28.67 5.61 22.11
C VAL A 82 -27.62 6.64 21.72
N MET A 83 -28.01 7.84 21.27
CA MET A 83 -27.08 8.91 20.90
C MET A 83 -26.13 9.25 22.07
N LYS A 84 -26.66 9.40 23.29
CA LYS A 84 -25.85 9.62 24.50
C LYS A 84 -24.87 8.48 24.76
N LEU A 85 -25.30 7.23 24.60
CA LEU A 85 -24.44 6.06 24.81
C LEU A 85 -23.36 5.90 23.74
N VAL A 86 -23.60 6.35 22.50
CA VAL A 86 -22.58 6.39 21.44
C VAL A 86 -21.46 7.35 21.81
N TYR A 87 -21.77 8.56 22.31
CA TYR A 87 -20.77 9.48 22.86
C TYR A 87 -19.94 8.82 23.98
N LEU A 88 -20.61 8.13 24.89
CA LEU A 88 -19.93 7.50 26.03
C LEU A 88 -19.03 6.34 25.58
N LEU A 89 -19.47 5.53 24.62
CA LEU A 89 -18.64 4.49 24.01
C LEU A 89 -17.42 5.09 23.29
N ALA A 90 -17.59 6.20 22.55
CA ALA A 90 -16.47 6.90 21.93
C ALA A 90 -15.47 7.40 22.97
N SER A 91 -15.94 7.97 24.09
CA SER A 91 -15.07 8.41 25.19
C SER A 91 -14.26 7.27 25.82
N LYS A 92 -14.76 6.03 25.71
CA LYS A 92 -14.08 4.79 26.13
C LYS A 92 -13.31 4.09 25.01
N GLN A 93 -12.96 4.83 23.95
CA GLN A 93 -12.17 4.33 22.82
C GLN A 93 -12.80 3.11 22.12
N ALA A 94 -14.14 3.06 22.03
CA ALA A 94 -14.80 2.07 21.21
C ALA A 94 -14.37 2.21 19.74
N ASP A 95 -14.08 1.09 19.08
CA ASP A 95 -13.67 1.03 17.69
C ASP A 95 -14.86 0.62 16.81
N ILE A 96 -15.30 1.55 15.95
CA ILE A 96 -16.42 1.34 15.03
C ILE A 96 -16.07 0.40 13.88
N ASN A 97 -14.80 0.08 13.67
CA ASN A 97 -14.35 -0.77 12.57
C ASN A 97 -14.49 -2.27 12.89
N ILE A 98 -14.87 -2.61 14.13
CA ILE A 98 -15.05 -3.99 14.59
C ILE A 98 -16.51 -4.43 14.37
N GLY A 99 -16.76 -5.14 13.27
CA GLY A 99 -18.07 -5.70 12.89
C GLY A 99 -18.24 -7.21 13.18
N ASP A 100 -19.39 -7.78 12.81
CA ASP A 100 -19.77 -9.18 13.12
C ASP A 100 -19.38 -10.22 12.05
N TYR A 101 -18.28 -9.96 11.32
CA TYR A 101 -17.82 -10.67 10.12
C TYR A 101 -18.76 -10.61 8.91
N THR A 102 -20.01 -10.18 9.07
CA THR A 102 -20.98 -10.09 7.97
C THR A 102 -21.31 -8.66 7.58
N LYS A 103 -21.25 -7.73 8.54
CA LYS A 103 -21.57 -6.32 8.31
C LYS A 103 -20.68 -5.41 9.14
N HIS A 104 -20.34 -4.27 8.53
CA HIS A 104 -19.78 -3.13 9.24
C HIS A 104 -20.85 -2.47 10.15
N PRO A 105 -20.50 -1.92 11.32
CA PRO A 105 -21.48 -1.22 12.18
C PRO A 105 -22.23 -0.08 11.48
N LEU A 106 -21.58 0.70 10.62
CA LEU A 106 -22.25 1.73 9.80
C LEU A 106 -23.27 1.14 8.81
N SER A 107 -22.96 0.00 8.19
CA SER A 107 -23.91 -0.73 7.33
C SER A 107 -25.12 -1.24 8.11
N VAL A 108 -24.93 -1.59 9.39
CA VAL A 108 -26.07 -1.96 10.27
C VAL A 108 -27.00 -0.77 10.45
N VAL A 109 -26.47 0.42 10.72
CA VAL A 109 -27.27 1.65 10.85
C VAL A 109 -28.07 1.92 9.57
N CYS A 110 -27.44 1.82 8.40
CA CYS A 110 -28.10 2.02 7.11
C CYS A 110 -29.29 1.05 6.91
N GLY A 111 -29.13 -0.19 7.36
CA GLY A 111 -30.15 -1.25 7.25
C GLY A 111 -31.23 -1.24 8.32
N LEU A 112 -31.23 -0.31 9.28
CA LEU A 112 -32.27 -0.25 10.32
C LEU A 112 -33.62 0.15 9.73
N THR A 113 -34.68 -0.60 10.06
CA THR A 113 -36.07 -0.26 9.72
C THR A 113 -36.85 0.33 10.90
N THR A 114 -36.22 0.38 12.08
CA THR A 114 -36.81 0.81 13.36
C THR A 114 -36.66 2.30 13.64
N ILE A 115 -35.93 3.02 12.79
CA ILE A 115 -35.70 4.47 12.85
C ILE A 115 -35.90 5.10 11.48
N THR A 116 -36.22 6.38 11.46
CA THR A 116 -36.42 7.17 10.22
C THR A 116 -35.09 7.45 9.52
N ASP A 117 -35.12 7.78 8.23
CA ASP A 117 -33.90 8.13 7.49
C ASP A 117 -33.23 9.40 8.03
N ALA A 118 -34.01 10.36 8.57
CA ALA A 118 -33.47 11.51 9.28
C ALA A 118 -32.66 11.11 10.53
N GLN A 119 -33.16 10.15 11.31
CA GLN A 119 -32.45 9.59 12.47
C GLN A 119 -31.21 8.79 12.06
N LYS A 120 -31.25 8.05 10.94
CA LYS A 120 -30.06 7.38 10.40
C LYS A 120 -29.00 8.41 10.01
N HIS A 121 -29.40 9.49 9.34
CA HIS A 121 -28.48 10.56 8.96
C HIS A 121 -27.81 11.17 10.17
N GLU A 122 -28.58 11.50 11.21
CA GLU A 122 -28.06 12.07 12.45
C GLU A 122 -27.07 11.11 13.15
N LEU A 123 -27.42 9.82 13.26
CA LEU A 123 -26.57 8.82 13.89
C LEU A 123 -25.28 8.55 13.09
N LEU A 124 -25.36 8.50 11.76
CA LEU A 124 -24.19 8.31 10.89
C LEU A 124 -23.27 9.53 10.99
N THR A 125 -23.82 10.74 10.93
CA THR A 125 -23.05 11.99 11.08
C THR A 125 -22.29 11.98 12.40
N LEU A 126 -22.99 11.66 13.50
CA LEU A 126 -22.36 11.52 14.81
C LEU A 126 -21.22 10.49 14.81
N CYS A 127 -21.41 9.36 14.13
CA CYS A 127 -20.37 8.33 14.08
C CYS A 127 -19.11 8.82 13.35
N PHE A 128 -19.27 9.56 12.26
CA PHE A 128 -18.13 10.13 11.53
C PHE A 128 -17.42 11.26 12.30
N GLU A 129 -18.13 11.98 13.15
CA GLU A 129 -17.53 13.00 14.03
C GLU A 129 -16.74 12.37 15.19
N LEU A 130 -17.26 11.27 15.76
CA LEU A 130 -16.70 10.68 16.98
C LEU A 130 -15.66 9.57 16.75
N PHE A 131 -15.73 8.87 15.61
CA PHE A 131 -14.89 7.70 15.37
C PHE A 131 -14.05 7.84 14.11
N LYS A 132 -12.90 7.17 14.10
CA LYS A 132 -12.10 6.97 12.90
C LYS A 132 -12.70 5.84 12.04
N CYS A 133 -13.69 6.18 11.23
CA CYS A 133 -14.40 5.23 10.36
C CYS A 133 -13.55 4.79 9.16
N ASP A 134 -13.22 3.49 9.09
CA ASP A 134 -12.62 2.84 7.92
C ASP A 134 -13.70 2.17 7.08
N VAL A 135 -14.19 2.89 6.07
CA VAL A 135 -15.30 2.44 5.23
C VAL A 135 -14.88 1.55 4.07
N ASP A 136 -13.57 1.38 3.86
CA ASP A 136 -12.98 0.79 2.65
C ASP A 136 -12.32 -0.56 2.93
N SER A 137 -11.49 -0.64 3.98
CA SER A 137 -10.65 -1.81 4.25
C SER A 137 -11.44 -3.03 4.72
N PHE A 138 -12.64 -2.81 5.27
CA PHE A 138 -13.47 -3.86 5.84
C PHE A 138 -14.62 -4.24 4.90
N PHE A 139 -14.86 -5.54 4.75
CA PHE A 139 -16.01 -6.10 4.00
C PHE A 139 -16.11 -5.62 2.55
N ASN A 140 -14.97 -5.46 1.85
CA ASN A 140 -14.89 -4.98 0.46
C ASN A 140 -15.67 -3.66 0.25
N GLY A 141 -15.38 -2.66 1.08
CA GLY A 141 -16.00 -1.34 0.97
C GLY A 141 -17.53 -1.33 1.13
N GLN A 142 -18.10 -2.30 1.84
CA GLN A 142 -19.57 -2.39 2.02
C GLN A 142 -20.11 -1.15 2.74
N ALA A 143 -19.42 -0.68 3.77
CA ALA A 143 -19.82 0.52 4.51
C ALA A 143 -19.90 1.75 3.60
N ARG A 144 -18.91 1.95 2.71
CA ARG A 144 -18.96 3.03 1.72
C ARG A 144 -20.20 2.90 0.83
N ARG A 145 -20.44 1.73 0.24
CA ARG A 145 -21.59 1.50 -0.66
C ARG A 145 -22.92 1.80 0.02
N ASP A 146 -23.13 1.28 1.22
CA ASP A 146 -24.39 1.43 1.95
C ASP A 146 -24.61 2.89 2.41
N VAL A 147 -23.55 3.55 2.91
CA VAL A 147 -23.64 4.94 3.34
C VAL A 147 -23.83 5.89 2.16
N THR A 148 -23.13 5.69 1.03
CA THR A 148 -23.34 6.49 -0.19
C THR A 148 -24.74 6.33 -0.76
N ALA A 149 -25.31 5.12 -0.70
CA ALA A 149 -26.66 4.87 -1.17
C ALA A 149 -27.72 5.61 -0.34
N LEU A 150 -27.50 5.75 0.97
CA LEU A 150 -28.39 6.49 1.86
C LEU A 150 -28.13 8.00 1.80
N LEU A 151 -26.85 8.40 1.78
CA LEU A 151 -26.35 9.77 1.90
C LEU A 151 -25.34 10.06 0.77
N PRO A 152 -25.83 10.44 -0.42
CA PRO A 152 -24.96 10.70 -1.57
C PRO A 152 -23.99 11.86 -1.35
N ASP A 153 -24.40 12.84 -0.53
CA ASP A 153 -23.64 14.06 -0.26
C ASP A 153 -22.55 13.86 0.81
N PHE A 154 -22.47 12.67 1.42
CA PHE A 154 -21.48 12.41 2.45
C PHE A 154 -20.08 12.22 1.85
N VAL A 155 -19.20 13.20 2.05
CA VAL A 155 -17.82 13.14 1.58
C VAL A 155 -16.99 12.29 2.54
N PHE A 156 -16.68 11.06 2.14
CA PHE A 156 -15.70 10.26 2.86
C PHE A 156 -14.33 10.87 2.68
N ALA A 157 -13.61 11.12 3.77
CA ALA A 157 -12.16 11.26 3.68
C ALA A 157 -11.62 9.94 3.13
N THR A 158 -11.21 9.93 1.86
CA THR A 158 -10.62 8.76 1.22
C THR A 158 -9.40 8.36 2.05
N LYS A 159 -9.48 7.23 2.77
CA LYS A 159 -8.25 6.57 3.20
C LYS A 159 -7.58 6.13 1.90
N ARG A 160 -6.57 6.89 1.48
CA ARG A 160 -5.61 6.43 0.46
C ARG A 160 -5.21 5.03 0.91
N ALA A 161 -5.46 4.02 0.08
CA ALA A 161 -5.01 2.67 0.39
C ALA A 161 -3.53 2.75 0.75
N GLU A 162 -3.09 2.07 1.82
CA GLU A 162 -1.67 2.05 2.17
C GLU A 162 -0.86 1.70 0.93
N ILE A 163 0.15 2.52 0.61
CA ILE A 163 0.94 2.35 -0.60
C ILE A 163 1.75 1.06 -0.45
N SER A 164 1.25 0.01 -1.09
CA SER A 164 1.86 -1.32 -1.07
C SER A 164 2.86 -1.47 -2.21
N LEU A 165 3.82 -2.38 -2.05
CA LEU A 165 4.75 -2.73 -3.12
C LEU A 165 4.00 -3.26 -4.35
N GLU A 166 2.93 -4.02 -4.13
CA GLU A 166 2.06 -4.58 -5.17
C GLU A 166 1.34 -3.48 -5.96
N MET A 167 0.88 -2.42 -5.28
CA MET A 167 0.31 -1.23 -5.93
C MET A 167 1.36 -0.51 -6.78
N MET A 168 2.56 -0.27 -6.24
CA MET A 168 3.64 0.36 -6.98
C MET A 168 4.04 -0.47 -8.23
N LYS A 169 4.10 -1.80 -8.09
CA LYS A 169 4.34 -2.72 -9.20
C LYS A 169 3.23 -2.67 -10.24
N SER A 170 1.96 -2.62 -9.82
CA SER A 170 0.82 -2.59 -10.73
C SER A 170 0.78 -1.30 -11.56
N LEU A 171 1.11 -0.15 -10.96
CA LEU A 171 1.22 1.13 -11.66
C LEU A 171 2.30 1.09 -12.77
N LEU A 172 3.49 0.56 -12.46
CA LEU A 172 4.56 0.39 -13.45
C LEU A 172 4.20 -0.59 -14.58
N LEU A 173 3.51 -1.68 -14.24
CA LEU A 173 3.01 -2.65 -15.22
C LEU A 173 1.97 -2.04 -16.14
N ALA A 174 1.02 -1.28 -15.58
CA ALA A 174 -0.01 -0.56 -16.31
C ALA A 174 0.55 0.64 -17.12
N GLY A 175 1.73 1.15 -16.75
CA GLY A 175 2.36 2.31 -17.39
C GLY A 175 1.79 3.65 -16.92
N ILE A 176 1.23 3.69 -15.71
CA ILE A 176 0.70 4.90 -15.10
C ILE A 176 1.83 5.54 -14.28
N GLU A 177 2.80 6.15 -14.96
CA GLU A 177 4.02 6.67 -14.32
C GLU A 177 3.73 7.91 -13.45
N ASP A 178 2.79 8.77 -13.83
CA ASP A 178 2.42 9.96 -13.04
C ASP A 178 1.97 9.60 -11.62
N MET A 179 1.02 8.66 -11.50
CA MET A 179 0.56 8.17 -10.20
C MET A 179 1.68 7.43 -9.45
N PHE A 180 2.55 6.69 -10.14
CA PHE A 180 3.68 6.05 -9.48
C PHE A 180 4.61 7.10 -8.84
N ILE A 181 4.89 8.20 -9.54
CA ILE A 181 5.77 9.28 -9.08
C ILE A 181 5.15 10.00 -7.87
N ASP A 182 3.85 10.33 -7.94
CA ASP A 182 3.12 11.00 -6.86
C ASP A 182 3.12 10.20 -5.56
N GLU A 183 3.05 8.87 -5.65
CA GLU A 183 2.98 7.96 -4.50
C GLU A 183 4.38 7.50 -4.02
N LEU A 184 5.45 7.75 -4.81
CA LEU A 184 6.80 7.24 -4.53
C LEU A 184 7.41 7.82 -3.25
N ASP A 185 7.19 9.11 -2.99
CA ASP A 185 7.74 9.77 -1.80
C ASP A 185 7.15 9.20 -0.51
N GLU A 186 5.84 8.99 -0.49
CA GLU A 186 5.16 8.37 0.65
C GLU A 186 5.56 6.89 0.81
N PHE A 187 5.74 6.15 -0.30
CA PHE A 187 6.26 4.79 -0.28
C PHE A 187 7.66 4.70 0.36
N ILE A 188 8.58 5.61 0.02
CA ILE A 188 9.95 5.63 0.59
C ILE A 188 9.91 6.00 2.07
N GLN A 189 9.13 7.01 2.45
CA GLN A 189 9.07 7.50 3.84
C GLN A 189 8.48 6.47 4.81
N THR A 190 7.44 5.76 4.38
CA THR A 190 6.76 4.73 5.19
C THR A 190 7.64 3.49 5.38
N ARG A 191 8.57 3.21 4.46
CA ARG A 191 9.40 2.01 4.45
C ARG A 191 10.88 2.30 4.64
N ARG A 192 11.22 2.96 5.76
CA ARG A 192 12.55 3.49 6.15
C ARG A 192 13.82 2.65 5.86
N ASN A 193 13.74 1.39 5.42
CA ASN A 193 14.87 0.54 5.02
C ASN A 193 14.52 -0.51 3.92
N SER A 194 13.72 -0.19 2.90
CA SER A 194 13.36 -1.17 1.86
C SER A 194 14.19 -1.10 0.56
N THR A 195 15.52 -1.02 0.65
CA THR A 195 16.42 -0.98 -0.53
C THR A 195 16.17 -2.14 -1.51
N ASN A 196 15.80 -3.33 -1.00
CA ASN A 196 15.42 -4.45 -1.85
C ASN A 196 14.13 -4.20 -2.65
N GLU A 197 13.14 -3.55 -2.05
CA GLU A 197 11.87 -3.24 -2.72
C GLU A 197 12.07 -2.13 -3.76
N LEU A 198 12.87 -1.11 -3.45
CA LEU A 198 13.28 -0.10 -4.43
C LEU A 198 14.08 -0.70 -5.59
N ALA A 199 14.98 -1.65 -5.30
CA ALA A 199 15.68 -2.39 -6.34
C ALA A 199 14.70 -3.16 -7.22
N GLU A 200 13.71 -3.85 -6.64
CA GLU A 200 12.67 -4.55 -7.40
C GLU A 200 11.84 -3.61 -8.29
N LEU A 201 11.44 -2.44 -7.77
CA LEU A 201 10.72 -1.43 -8.55
C LEU A 201 11.58 -0.87 -9.68
N LEU A 202 12.86 -0.57 -9.41
CA LEU A 202 13.81 -0.14 -10.44
C LEU A 202 13.98 -1.19 -11.53
N MET A 203 14.15 -2.47 -11.16
CA MET A 203 14.26 -3.56 -12.12
C MET A 203 13.01 -3.66 -13.00
N LEU A 204 11.83 -3.56 -12.38
CA LEU A 204 10.56 -3.64 -13.09
C LEU A 204 10.39 -2.47 -14.07
N ALA A 205 10.54 -1.23 -13.58
CA ALA A 205 10.43 -0.01 -14.38
C ALA A 205 11.38 -0.06 -15.59
N SER A 206 12.65 -0.40 -15.34
CA SER A 206 13.68 -0.51 -16.37
C SER A 206 13.37 -1.60 -17.40
N SER A 207 12.93 -2.79 -16.95
CA SER A 207 12.59 -3.91 -17.83
C SER A 207 11.38 -3.65 -18.74
N LYS A 208 10.56 -2.65 -18.38
CA LYS A 208 9.36 -2.20 -19.10
C LYS A 208 9.56 -0.88 -19.86
N GLY A 209 10.74 -0.26 -19.77
CA GLY A 209 11.03 1.00 -20.45
C GLY A 209 10.32 2.22 -19.83
N ARG A 210 9.98 2.17 -18.53
CA ARG A 210 9.32 3.27 -17.78
C ARG A 210 10.35 4.31 -17.36
N SER A 211 10.75 5.19 -18.28
CA SER A 211 11.87 6.11 -18.08
C SER A 211 11.63 7.12 -16.95
N GLN A 212 10.41 7.65 -16.83
CA GLN A 212 10.07 8.61 -15.76
C GLN A 212 10.08 7.91 -14.38
N GLY A 213 9.55 6.69 -14.30
CA GLY A 213 9.62 5.87 -13.09
C GLY A 213 11.06 5.52 -12.70
N VAL A 214 11.92 5.19 -13.68
CA VAL A 214 13.35 4.94 -13.45
C VAL A 214 14.05 6.20 -12.92
N GLU A 215 13.83 7.35 -13.55
CA GLU A 215 14.41 8.63 -13.12
C GLU A 215 13.99 9.00 -11.70
N ALA A 216 12.70 8.84 -11.38
CA ALA A 216 12.17 9.13 -10.05
C ALA A 216 12.82 8.26 -8.96
N ILE A 217 13.07 6.98 -9.25
CA ILE A 217 13.73 6.07 -8.31
C ILE A 217 15.22 6.40 -8.18
N LEU A 218 15.92 6.59 -9.30
CA LEU A 218 17.37 6.84 -9.32
C LEU A 218 17.73 8.20 -8.73
N SER A 219 17.00 9.26 -9.06
CA SER A 219 17.23 10.61 -8.50
C SER A 219 17.11 10.64 -6.99
N LYS A 220 16.16 9.89 -6.41
CA LYS A 220 15.96 9.75 -4.97
C LYS A 220 16.92 8.75 -4.31
N SER A 221 17.59 7.90 -5.10
CA SER A 221 18.47 6.81 -4.63
C SER A 221 19.93 6.94 -5.07
N ALA A 222 20.33 8.06 -5.70
CA ALA A 222 21.63 8.22 -6.34
C ALA A 222 22.83 8.02 -5.39
N ASN A 223 22.64 8.27 -4.09
CA ASN A 223 23.66 8.07 -3.04
C ASN A 223 23.43 6.79 -2.21
N ASN A 224 22.49 5.93 -2.60
CA ASN A 224 22.18 4.72 -1.86
C ASN A 224 23.18 3.61 -2.22
N GLU A 225 24.30 3.57 -1.49
CA GLU A 225 25.33 2.55 -1.64
C GLU A 225 24.76 1.12 -1.58
N GLU A 226 23.68 0.90 -0.83
CA GLU A 226 23.07 -0.41 -0.67
C GLU A 226 22.30 -0.86 -1.92
N LEU A 227 21.74 0.08 -2.69
CA LEU A 227 21.14 -0.22 -4.00
C LEU A 227 22.24 -0.59 -5.00
N ILE A 228 23.33 0.17 -4.97
CA ILE A 228 24.48 0.00 -5.86
C ILE A 228 25.21 -1.33 -5.59
N LYS A 229 25.24 -1.81 -4.34
CA LYS A 229 25.77 -3.14 -4.00
C LYS A 229 25.05 -4.29 -4.70
N GLN A 230 23.85 -4.07 -5.25
CA GLN A 230 23.11 -5.08 -6.02
C GLN A 230 23.59 -5.19 -7.48
N ILE A 231 24.91 -5.19 -7.68
CA ILE A 231 25.59 -5.17 -8.99
C ILE A 231 25.03 -6.23 -9.95
N ASP A 232 24.90 -7.48 -9.49
CA ASP A 232 24.38 -8.57 -10.35
C ASP A 232 22.95 -8.29 -10.86
N LYS A 233 22.08 -7.76 -10.01
CA LYS A 233 20.69 -7.43 -10.39
C LYS A 233 20.65 -6.26 -11.36
N LEU A 234 21.38 -5.19 -11.08
CA LEU A 234 21.45 -4.00 -11.94
C LEU A 234 22.03 -4.35 -13.31
N SER A 235 23.09 -5.16 -13.34
CA SER A 235 23.70 -5.64 -14.59
C SER A 235 22.74 -6.53 -15.40
N LYS A 236 21.95 -7.41 -14.75
CA LYS A 236 20.89 -8.18 -15.43
C LYS A 236 19.85 -7.27 -16.09
N VAL A 237 19.46 -6.21 -15.39
CA VAL A 237 18.51 -5.21 -15.91
C VAL A 237 19.11 -4.44 -17.08
N LEU A 238 20.36 -3.97 -16.98
CA LEU A 238 21.05 -3.29 -18.08
C LEU A 238 21.13 -4.17 -19.33
N LYS A 239 21.39 -5.47 -19.17
CA LYS A 239 21.32 -6.41 -20.30
C LYS A 239 19.93 -6.43 -20.94
N ILE A 240 18.85 -6.39 -20.16
CA ILE A 240 17.47 -6.34 -20.68
C ILE A 240 17.21 -5.02 -21.41
N VAL A 241 17.60 -3.89 -20.81
CA VAL A 241 17.50 -2.54 -21.39
C VAL A 241 18.20 -2.48 -22.75
N CYS A 242 19.46 -2.96 -22.81
CA CYS A 242 20.25 -3.01 -24.03
C CYS A 242 19.71 -4.00 -25.06
N SER A 243 19.10 -5.12 -24.62
CA SER A 243 18.49 -6.12 -25.50
C SER A 243 17.15 -5.67 -26.11
N LYS A 244 16.43 -4.79 -25.41
CA LYS A 244 15.12 -4.28 -25.84
C LYS A 244 15.18 -2.92 -26.53
N GLY A 245 16.30 -2.21 -26.47
CA GLY A 245 16.45 -0.88 -27.05
C GLY A 245 15.70 0.18 -26.24
N TYR A 246 16.05 0.35 -24.97
CA TYR A 246 15.49 1.41 -24.11
C TYR A 246 16.54 2.50 -23.82
N PRO A 247 16.84 3.38 -24.80
CA PRO A 247 17.93 4.36 -24.70
C PRO A 247 17.77 5.32 -23.53
N GLN A 248 16.57 5.85 -23.31
CA GLN A 248 16.27 6.76 -22.20
C GLN A 248 16.54 6.13 -20.83
N VAL A 249 16.23 4.84 -20.67
CA VAL A 249 16.53 4.12 -19.43
C VAL A 249 18.04 3.91 -19.29
N LEU A 250 18.75 3.57 -20.37
CA LEU A 250 20.20 3.42 -20.35
C LEU A 250 20.90 4.73 -19.97
N GLU A 251 20.48 5.84 -20.57
CA GLU A 251 20.99 7.19 -20.27
C GLU A 251 20.87 7.52 -18.79
N LEU A 252 19.70 7.25 -18.18
CA LEU A 252 19.49 7.46 -16.74
C LEU A 252 20.43 6.60 -15.88
N PHE A 253 20.69 5.35 -16.27
CA PHE A 253 21.68 4.52 -15.56
C PHE A 253 23.08 5.11 -15.68
N LEU A 254 23.49 5.55 -16.87
CA LEU A 254 24.80 6.20 -17.07
C LEU A 254 24.90 7.51 -16.28
N LEU A 255 23.83 8.28 -16.18
CA LEU A 255 23.78 9.54 -15.44
C LEU A 255 23.90 9.35 -13.93
N TYR A 256 23.15 8.42 -13.35
CA TYR A 256 23.03 8.28 -11.89
C TYR A 256 23.95 7.23 -11.27
N ILE A 257 24.43 6.23 -12.02
CA ILE A 257 25.29 5.16 -11.47
C ILE A 257 26.74 5.41 -11.87
N SER A 258 27.60 5.68 -10.90
CA SER A 258 29.01 5.98 -11.15
C SER A 258 29.91 4.74 -11.20
N GLN A 259 29.48 3.61 -10.63
CA GLN A 259 30.32 2.41 -10.45
C GLN A 259 30.48 1.62 -11.75
N PRO A 260 31.71 1.51 -12.31
CA PRO A 260 31.96 0.78 -13.56
C PRO A 260 31.58 -0.71 -13.48
N ALA A 261 31.67 -1.33 -12.31
CA ALA A 261 31.34 -2.74 -12.12
C ALA A 261 29.90 -3.10 -12.54
N VAL A 262 28.95 -2.16 -12.39
CA VAL A 262 27.55 -2.36 -12.79
C VAL A 262 27.42 -2.55 -14.31
N PHE A 263 28.21 -1.81 -15.09
CA PHE A 263 28.19 -1.85 -16.55
C PHE A 263 29.05 -2.99 -17.13
N ASN A 264 30.05 -3.46 -16.38
CA ASN A 264 31.06 -4.40 -16.87
C ASN A 264 30.89 -5.85 -16.39
N GLU A 265 29.89 -6.13 -15.57
CA GLU A 265 29.56 -7.50 -15.15
C GLU A 265 29.04 -8.36 -16.34
N ARG A 266 28.58 -7.74 -17.42
CA ARG A 266 28.04 -8.42 -18.62
C ARG A 266 28.46 -7.68 -19.90
N PRO A 267 28.64 -8.38 -21.04
CA PRO A 267 29.03 -7.75 -22.29
C PRO A 267 27.85 -7.01 -22.95
N LEU A 268 27.58 -5.77 -22.51
CA LEU A 268 26.44 -4.97 -22.95
C LEU A 268 26.51 -4.60 -24.44
N ALA A 269 27.69 -4.17 -24.93
CA ALA A 269 27.91 -3.86 -26.34
C ALA A 269 27.61 -5.06 -27.25
N LEU A 270 28.10 -6.25 -26.88
CA LEU A 270 27.77 -7.49 -27.59
C LEU A 270 26.27 -7.78 -27.59
N THR A 271 25.59 -7.51 -26.47
CA THR A 271 24.13 -7.70 -26.36
C THR A 271 23.38 -6.81 -27.36
N CYS A 272 23.78 -5.54 -27.51
CA CYS A 272 23.21 -4.63 -28.51
C CYS A 272 23.49 -5.12 -29.94
N VAL A 273 24.74 -5.45 -30.28
CA VAL A 273 25.12 -5.92 -31.63
C VAL A 273 24.34 -7.20 -32.01
N GLN A 274 24.25 -8.17 -31.10
CA GLN A 274 23.46 -9.39 -31.32
C GLN A 274 21.98 -9.11 -31.57
N ARG A 275 21.44 -8.06 -30.97
CA ARG A 275 20.04 -7.66 -31.18
C ARG A 275 19.83 -6.87 -32.46
N LEU A 276 20.73 -5.94 -32.78
CA LEU A 276 20.75 -5.24 -34.06
C LEU A 276 20.80 -6.21 -35.24
N TYR A 277 21.61 -7.27 -35.16
CA TYR A 277 21.66 -8.32 -36.17
C TYR A 277 20.30 -9.02 -36.40
N ARG A 278 19.55 -9.25 -35.32
CA ARG A 278 18.27 -9.97 -35.36
C ARG A 278 17.09 -9.08 -35.75
N ALA A 279 17.07 -7.86 -35.26
CA ALA A 279 16.00 -6.89 -35.44
C ALA A 279 16.56 -5.48 -35.23
N ARG A 280 17.05 -4.87 -36.31
CA ARG A 280 17.60 -3.50 -36.27
C ARG A 280 16.52 -2.49 -35.88
N SER A 281 16.85 -1.57 -34.99
CA SER A 281 16.01 -0.43 -34.61
C SER A 281 16.89 0.77 -34.22
N ALA A 282 16.39 1.99 -34.39
CA ALA A 282 17.14 3.21 -34.07
C ALA A 282 17.47 3.29 -32.57
N GLU A 283 16.57 2.79 -31.72
CA GLU A 283 16.74 2.78 -30.26
C GLU A 283 17.87 1.84 -29.82
N LEU A 284 18.08 0.73 -30.54
CA LEU A 284 19.20 -0.18 -30.30
C LEU A 284 20.53 0.42 -30.79
N GLU A 285 20.51 1.15 -31.90
CA GLU A 285 21.68 1.89 -32.40
C GLU A 285 22.09 2.98 -31.42
N GLU A 286 21.12 3.70 -30.86
CA GLU A 286 21.32 4.72 -29.83
C GLU A 286 21.90 4.12 -28.55
N CYS A 287 21.33 3.00 -28.07
CA CYS A 287 21.90 2.26 -26.94
C CYS A 287 23.36 1.87 -27.19
N LEU A 288 23.67 1.32 -28.37
CA LEU A 288 25.04 0.95 -28.71
C LEU A 288 25.95 2.20 -28.72
N GLY A 289 25.50 3.29 -29.33
CA GLY A 289 26.23 4.56 -29.36
C GLY A 289 26.59 5.07 -27.96
N MET A 290 25.63 5.07 -27.03
CA MET A 290 25.88 5.46 -25.63
C MET A 290 26.95 4.57 -24.97
N LEU A 291 26.87 3.25 -25.17
CA LEU A 291 27.84 2.31 -24.58
C LEU A 291 29.24 2.48 -25.15
N LEU A 292 29.38 2.82 -26.43
CA LEU A 292 30.69 3.02 -27.07
C LEU A 292 31.37 4.33 -26.64
N VAL A 293 30.58 5.33 -26.24
CA VAL A 293 31.09 6.65 -25.86
C VAL A 293 31.41 6.75 -24.37
N ASP A 294 30.71 5.98 -23.52
CA ASP A 294 30.92 6.06 -22.07
C ASP A 294 32.23 5.37 -21.64
N PRO A 295 33.18 6.11 -21.04
CA PRO A 295 34.49 5.58 -20.69
C PRO A 295 34.46 4.52 -19.57
N ARG A 296 33.34 4.37 -18.85
CA ARG A 296 33.19 3.35 -17.81
C ARG A 296 32.78 2.00 -18.39
N VAL A 297 32.37 1.93 -19.65
CA VAL A 297 31.90 0.71 -20.30
C VAL A 297 33.03 0.06 -21.09
N SER A 298 33.31 -1.21 -20.80
CA SER A 298 34.28 -2.02 -21.53
C SER A 298 33.61 -2.70 -22.72
N ILE A 299 34.09 -2.36 -23.91
CA ILE A 299 33.63 -2.93 -25.19
C ILE A 299 34.29 -4.28 -25.50
N GLU A 300 35.40 -4.58 -24.82
CA GLU A 300 36.20 -5.82 -24.98
C GLU A 300 35.65 -7.02 -24.19
N LEU A 301 34.52 -6.86 -23.49
CA LEU A 301 33.95 -7.93 -22.71
C LEU A 301 33.44 -9.06 -23.62
N CYS A 302 33.84 -10.29 -23.26
CA CYS A 302 33.47 -11.50 -23.97
C CYS A 302 32.24 -12.19 -23.36
N ASP A 303 31.48 -12.92 -24.18
CA ASP A 303 30.58 -13.96 -23.69
C ASP A 303 31.34 -15.22 -23.23
N HIS A 304 30.60 -16.21 -22.74
CA HIS A 304 31.12 -17.52 -22.32
C HIS A 304 31.80 -18.32 -23.46
N LEU A 305 31.67 -17.88 -24.71
CA LEU A 305 32.32 -18.47 -25.89
C LEU A 305 33.55 -17.65 -26.33
N GLY A 306 33.96 -16.64 -25.57
CA GLY A 306 35.10 -15.79 -25.90
C GLY A 306 34.82 -14.79 -27.03
N ARG A 307 33.56 -14.49 -27.34
CA ARG A 307 33.20 -13.54 -28.41
C ARG A 307 32.95 -12.15 -27.84
N THR A 308 33.63 -11.15 -28.39
CA THR A 308 33.38 -9.71 -28.18
C THR A 308 32.31 -9.19 -29.14
N ALA A 309 31.85 -7.94 -28.92
CA ALA A 309 30.98 -7.24 -29.84
C ALA A 309 31.58 -7.15 -31.25
N LEU A 310 32.88 -6.81 -31.35
CA LEU A 310 33.62 -6.70 -32.60
C LEU A 310 33.73 -8.04 -33.32
N ASN A 311 34.08 -9.11 -32.60
CA ASN A 311 34.17 -10.47 -33.18
C ASN A 311 32.84 -10.90 -33.80
N PHE A 312 31.73 -10.65 -33.11
CA PHE A 312 30.39 -10.97 -33.60
C PHE A 312 30.02 -10.13 -34.83
N ALA A 313 30.23 -8.81 -34.77
CA ALA A 313 29.92 -7.90 -35.88
C ALA A 313 30.67 -8.29 -37.16
N ARG A 314 31.97 -8.62 -37.05
CA ARG A 314 32.80 -9.05 -38.17
C ARG A 314 32.37 -10.40 -38.75
N GLN A 315 32.03 -11.35 -37.88
CA GLN A 315 31.54 -12.68 -38.30
C GLN A 315 30.25 -12.59 -39.13
N HIS A 316 29.40 -11.62 -38.83
CA HIS A 316 28.10 -11.43 -39.47
C HIS A 316 28.06 -10.27 -40.47
N GLU A 317 29.22 -9.78 -40.92
CA GLU A 317 29.36 -8.72 -41.94
C GLU A 317 28.59 -7.42 -41.61
N MET A 318 28.48 -7.11 -40.32
CA MET A 318 27.82 -5.91 -39.79
C MET A 318 28.75 -4.68 -39.89
N ASN A 319 29.01 -4.22 -41.12
CA ASN A 319 30.04 -3.22 -41.41
C ASN A 319 29.87 -1.89 -40.65
N GLN A 320 28.64 -1.45 -40.42
CA GLN A 320 28.35 -0.21 -39.68
C GLN A 320 28.78 -0.34 -38.22
N GLU A 321 28.46 -1.45 -37.57
CA GLU A 321 28.82 -1.73 -36.19
C GLU A 321 30.33 -1.97 -36.06
N VAL A 322 30.95 -2.68 -36.99
CA VAL A 322 32.43 -2.82 -37.05
C VAL A 322 33.10 -1.45 -37.09
N PHE A 323 32.67 -0.57 -38.00
CA PHE A 323 33.23 0.77 -38.12
C PHE A 323 33.02 1.58 -36.83
N SER A 324 31.82 1.54 -36.26
CA SER A 324 31.49 2.29 -35.05
C SER A 324 32.30 1.83 -33.83
N ILE A 325 32.54 0.53 -33.69
CA ILE A 325 33.35 -0.03 -32.59
C ILE A 325 34.82 0.37 -32.77
N VAL A 326 35.40 0.13 -33.95
CA VAL A 326 36.82 0.42 -34.23
C VAL A 326 37.12 1.93 -34.16
N ASP A 327 36.24 2.79 -34.65
CA ASP A 327 36.41 4.24 -34.55
C ASP A 327 36.45 4.73 -33.09
N ASN A 328 35.67 4.10 -32.20
CA ASN A 328 35.71 4.43 -30.77
C ASN A 328 36.94 3.84 -30.06
N GLU A 329 37.38 2.62 -30.39
CA GLU A 329 38.66 2.05 -29.91
C GLU A 329 39.86 2.93 -30.29
N ALA A 330 39.88 3.43 -31.53
CA ALA A 330 40.94 4.33 -31.98
C ALA A 330 40.94 5.66 -31.21
N LYS A 331 39.76 6.19 -30.88
CA LYS A 331 39.60 7.43 -30.10
C LYS A 331 39.99 7.28 -28.63
N SER A 332 39.79 6.11 -28.02
CA SER A 332 40.20 5.87 -26.64
C SER A 332 41.73 5.80 -26.50
N LEU A 333 42.43 5.19 -27.47
CA LEU A 333 43.90 5.10 -27.52
C LEU A 333 44.62 6.45 -27.71
N ILE A 334 43.94 7.47 -28.24
CA ILE A 334 44.51 8.82 -28.46
C ILE A 334 44.33 9.72 -27.21
N ARG A 335 43.47 9.31 -26.25
CA ARG A 335 43.14 10.09 -25.04
C ARG A 335 43.97 9.71 -23.82
N GLU A 336 44.76 8.64 -23.88
CA GLU A 336 45.76 8.21 -22.87
C GLU A 336 47.13 8.85 -23.14
#